data_AF-A0A4Q9GKL2-F1
#
_entry.id   AF-A0A4Q9GKL2-F1
#
_cell.length_a   1.000
_cell.length_b   1.000
_cell.length_c   1.000
_cell.angle_alpha   90.00
_cell.angle_beta   90.00
_cell.angle_gamma   90.00
#
_symmetry.space_group_name_H-M   'P 1'
#
loop_
_entity.id
_entity.type
_entity.pdbx_description
1 polymer ?
#
loop_
_entity_poly.entity_id
_entity_poly.type
_entity_poly.pdbx_seq_one_letter_code
_entity_poly.pdbx_strand_id
1 'polypeptide(L)'
;MPKSQPSAATKANPSIKNPELYEELREQGNSAEKAARISNAQAKYGNKGKNAPSHKGGKSPKYEEWGRDELYAKAKEIGLSGLSRAPKPKLIDALRSH
;
A
#
# COMPACT_ATOMS: atom_id res chain seq x y z
N MET A 1 8.06 1.29 -39.54
CA MET A 1 8.06 -0.15 -39.16
C MET A 1 9.07 -0.84 -40.07
N PRO A 2 10.05 -1.60 -39.56
CA PRO A 2 9.84 -2.80 -38.73
C PRO A 2 10.52 -2.74 -37.34
N LYS A 3 9.96 -3.54 -36.42
CA LYS A 3 10.37 -3.71 -35.03
C LYS A 3 11.52 -4.72 -34.98
N SER A 4 12.73 -4.27 -34.66
CA SER A 4 13.84 -5.16 -34.31
C SER A 4 13.83 -5.44 -32.81
N GLN A 5 13.56 -6.68 -32.42
CA GLN A 5 14.06 -7.21 -31.15
C GLN A 5 15.54 -7.60 -31.32
N PRO A 6 16.30 -7.60 -30.21
CA PRO A 6 16.99 -8.85 -29.87
C PRO A 6 16.92 -9.23 -28.39
N SER A 7 16.58 -10.50 -28.17
CA SER A 7 17.29 -11.51 -27.37
C SER A 7 17.67 -11.26 -25.91
N ALA A 8 16.92 -11.96 -25.04
CA ALA A 8 17.35 -12.75 -23.87
C ALA A 8 18.61 -12.33 -23.07
N ALA A 9 18.37 -11.79 -21.88
CA ALA A 9 19.27 -11.91 -20.73
C ALA A 9 18.47 -12.32 -19.48
N THR A 10 18.89 -13.44 -18.89
CA THR A 10 18.33 -14.05 -17.69
C THR A 10 18.89 -13.34 -16.46
N LYS A 11 18.15 -12.37 -15.91
CA LYS A 11 18.35 -11.84 -14.54
C LYS A 11 17.15 -10.96 -14.17
N ALA A 12 16.18 -11.54 -13.47
CA ALA A 12 15.05 -10.86 -12.83
C ALA A 12 14.56 -9.61 -13.58
N ASN A 13 14.16 -9.73 -14.85
CA ASN A 13 13.78 -8.59 -15.69
C ASN A 13 12.64 -7.82 -15.00
N PRO A 14 12.86 -6.62 -14.43
CA PRO A 14 11.75 -5.79 -14.02
C PRO A 14 11.22 -5.19 -15.31
N SER A 15 10.30 -5.91 -15.97
CA SER A 15 9.62 -5.41 -17.17
C SER A 15 9.15 -4.00 -16.87
N ILE A 16 9.74 -3.02 -17.56
CA ILE A 16 9.45 -1.61 -17.34
C ILE A 16 8.00 -1.41 -17.75
N LYS A 17 7.14 -1.23 -16.75
CA LYS A 17 5.69 -1.26 -16.91
C LYS A 17 5.15 -0.02 -17.61
N ASN A 18 5.92 1.07 -17.65
CA ASN A 18 5.64 2.25 -18.45
C ASN A 18 6.92 2.67 -19.20
N PRO A 19 7.12 2.15 -20.43
CA PRO A 19 8.33 2.44 -21.21
C PRO A 19 8.40 3.91 -21.65
N GLU A 20 7.28 4.54 -21.99
CA GLU A 20 7.24 5.95 -22.44
C GLU A 20 7.70 6.91 -21.34
N LEU A 21 7.18 6.74 -20.12
CA LEU A 21 7.62 7.53 -18.97
C LEU A 21 9.08 7.25 -18.57
N TYR A 22 9.56 6.03 -18.82
CA TYR A 22 10.96 5.71 -18.57
C TYR A 22 11.89 6.48 -19.52
N GLU A 23 11.56 6.54 -20.81
CA GLU A 23 12.34 7.28 -21.82
C GLU A 23 12.32 8.79 -21.51
N GLU A 24 11.17 9.37 -21.18
CA GLU A 24 11.07 10.77 -20.79
C GLU A 24 11.96 11.10 -19.57
N LEU A 25 11.96 10.24 -18.55
CA LEU A 25 12.81 10.43 -17.37
C LEU A 25 14.30 10.30 -17.71
N ARG A 26 14.68 9.48 -18.69
CA ARG A 26 16.06 9.35 -19.19
C ARG A 26 16.50 10.61 -19.93
N GLU A 27 15.63 11.18 -20.76
CA GLU A 27 15.87 12.44 -21.48
C GLU A 27 15.98 13.63 -20.53
N GLN A 28 15.23 13.61 -19.42
CA GLN A 28 15.36 14.57 -18.32
C GLN A 28 16.65 14.41 -17.49
N GLY A 29 17.55 13.48 -17.86
CA GLY A 29 18.82 13.26 -17.19
C GLY A 29 18.77 12.34 -15.97
N ASN A 30 17.67 11.62 -15.73
CA ASN A 30 17.63 10.64 -14.64
C ASN A 30 18.41 9.38 -14.98
N SER A 31 19.05 8.80 -13.96
CA SER A 31 19.70 7.49 -14.07
C SER A 31 18.69 6.38 -14.38
N ALA A 32 19.12 5.35 -15.13
CA ALA A 32 18.25 4.25 -15.56
C ALA A 32 17.49 3.57 -14.41
N GLU A 33 18.13 3.36 -13.27
CA GLU A 33 17.47 2.75 -12.10
C GLU A 33 16.36 3.64 -11.52
N LYS A 34 16.60 4.95 -11.42
CA LYS A 34 15.62 5.91 -10.92
C LYS A 34 14.43 6.04 -11.87
N ALA A 35 14.71 6.13 -13.17
CA ALA A 35 13.68 6.15 -14.21
C ALA A 35 12.81 4.89 -14.16
N ALA A 36 13.43 3.71 -14.04
CA ALA A 36 12.72 2.43 -13.96
C ALA A 36 11.85 2.32 -12.69
N ARG A 37 12.32 2.82 -11.54
CA ARG A 37 11.52 2.83 -10.30
C ARG A 37 10.29 3.74 -10.43
N ILE A 38 10.47 4.95 -10.95
CA ILE A 38 9.38 5.94 -11.08
C ILE A 38 8.36 5.46 -12.11
N SER A 39 8.82 4.96 -13.26
CA SER A 39 7.93 4.46 -14.30
C SER A 39 7.13 3.23 -13.85
N ASN A 40 7.77 2.30 -13.14
CA ASN A 40 7.10 1.13 -12.56
C ASN A 40 6.14 1.49 -11.42
N ALA A 41 6.50 2.47 -10.59
CA ALA A 41 5.63 3.01 -9.58
C ALA A 41 4.39 3.62 -10.23
N GLN A 42 4.56 4.51 -11.20
CA GLN A 42 3.44 5.18 -11.85
C GLN A 42 2.53 4.18 -12.60
N ALA A 43 3.11 3.18 -13.25
CA ALA A 43 2.34 2.10 -13.86
C ALA A 43 1.56 1.25 -12.83
N LYS A 44 2.12 1.03 -11.62
CA LYS A 44 1.39 0.38 -10.52
C LYS A 44 0.24 1.25 -9.99
N TYR A 45 0.38 2.58 -10.05
CA TYR A 45 -0.66 3.52 -9.62
C TYR A 45 -1.67 3.87 -10.73
N GLY A 46 -1.34 3.60 -12.01
CA GLY A 46 -2.09 4.01 -13.21
C GLY A 46 -3.49 3.39 -13.39
N ASN A 47 -3.96 2.56 -12.46
CA ASN A 47 -5.33 2.04 -12.43
C ASN A 47 -6.06 2.32 -11.11
N LYS A 48 -5.56 3.24 -10.29
CA LYS A 48 -6.29 3.79 -9.14
C LYS A 48 -6.25 5.30 -9.22
N GLY A 49 -7.40 5.83 -9.60
CA GLY A 49 -7.64 7.22 -9.95
C GLY A 49 -6.99 8.23 -9.01
N LYS A 50 -6.70 9.37 -9.62
CA LYS A 50 -6.06 10.59 -9.14
C LYS A 50 -6.81 11.30 -7.98
N ASN A 51 -7.63 10.57 -7.22
CA ASN A 51 -8.46 11.02 -6.09
C ASN A 51 -8.47 10.01 -4.92
N ALA A 52 -7.46 9.13 -4.79
CA ALA A 52 -7.38 8.23 -3.65
C ALA A 52 -6.49 8.85 -2.55
N PRO A 53 -7.06 9.35 -1.43
CA PRO A 53 -6.25 9.79 -0.31
C PRO A 53 -5.39 8.62 0.14
N SER A 54 -4.07 8.80 0.14
CA SER A 54 -3.08 8.06 0.94
C SER A 54 -3.48 6.63 1.36
N HIS A 55 -3.80 5.75 0.42
CA HIS A 55 -4.27 4.38 0.74
C HIS A 55 -3.12 3.40 1.04
N LYS A 56 -1.99 3.91 1.55
CA LYS A 56 -0.91 3.07 2.09
C LYS A 56 -1.03 2.84 3.60
N GLY A 57 -2.19 3.17 4.19
CA GLY A 57 -2.60 2.73 5.51
C GLY A 57 -4.12 2.62 5.61
N GLY A 58 -4.63 1.63 6.34
CA GLY A 58 -6.01 1.71 6.84
C GLY A 58 -7.05 0.75 6.26
N LYS A 59 -6.72 -0.52 6.04
CA LYS A 59 -7.73 -1.59 6.18
C LYS A 59 -7.27 -2.62 7.20
N SER A 60 -6.96 -2.17 8.42
CA SER A 60 -7.29 -3.04 9.54
C SER A 60 -8.82 -3.15 9.54
N PRO A 61 -9.42 -4.35 9.64
CA PRO A 61 -10.85 -4.47 9.84
C PRO A 61 -11.26 -3.49 10.94
N LYS A 62 -12.31 -2.71 10.69
CA LYS A 62 -12.79 -1.74 11.67
C LYS A 62 -13.07 -2.52 12.95
N TYR A 63 -12.65 -2.00 14.10
CA TYR A 63 -13.03 -2.60 15.40
C TYR A 63 -14.56 -2.77 15.55
N GLU A 64 -15.35 -2.04 14.76
CA GLU A 64 -16.80 -2.22 14.60
C GLU A 64 -17.21 -3.61 14.12
N GLU A 65 -16.34 -4.31 13.38
CA GLU A 65 -16.60 -5.65 12.82
C GLU A 65 -16.22 -6.76 13.81
N TRP A 66 -15.38 -6.47 14.80
CA TRP A 66 -14.89 -7.45 15.76
C TRP A 66 -15.94 -7.77 16.82
N GLY A 67 -15.93 -9.01 17.32
CA GLY A 67 -16.72 -9.39 18.47
C GLY A 67 -16.33 -8.60 19.73
N ARG A 68 -17.26 -8.46 20.68
CA ARG A 68 -16.96 -7.84 21.99
C ARG A 68 -15.78 -8.54 22.68
N ASP A 69 -15.73 -9.86 22.58
CA ASP A 69 -14.68 -10.68 23.21
C ASP A 69 -13.30 -10.41 22.58
N GLU A 70 -13.23 -10.36 21.24
CA GLU A 70 -12.01 -10.03 20.50
C GLU A 70 -11.51 -8.61 20.82
N LEU A 71 -12.42 -7.64 20.92
CA LEU A 71 -12.08 -6.27 21.29
C LEU A 71 -11.56 -6.19 22.72
N TYR A 72 -12.17 -6.93 23.64
CA TYR A 72 -11.72 -7.01 25.02
C TYR A 72 -10.35 -7.68 25.13
N ALA A 73 -10.14 -8.78 24.41
CA ALA A 73 -8.84 -9.45 24.33
C ALA A 73 -7.76 -8.50 23.81
N LYS A 74 -8.05 -7.76 22.73
CA LYS A 74 -7.12 -6.79 22.17
C LYS A 74 -6.83 -5.63 23.12
N ALA A 75 -7.85 -5.15 23.81
CA ALA A 75 -7.70 -4.10 24.82
C ALA A 75 -6.82 -4.57 25.99
N LYS A 76 -6.99 -5.81 26.45
CA LYS A 76 -6.14 -6.42 27.48
C LYS A 76 -4.70 -6.59 27.00
N GLU A 77 -4.50 -6.98 25.74
CA GLU A 77 -3.19 -7.18 25.11
C GLU A 77 -2.33 -5.91 25.13
N ILE A 78 -2.96 -4.75 24.96
CA ILE A 78 -2.30 -3.44 24.98
C ILE A 78 -2.37 -2.75 26.36
N GLY A 79 -2.86 -3.43 27.38
CA GLY A 79 -2.87 -2.95 28.77
C GLY A 79 -4.06 -2.08 29.18
N LEU A 80 -5.11 -1.97 28.36
CA LEU A 80 -6.35 -1.28 28.74
C LEU A 80 -7.13 -2.12 29.77
N SER A 81 -7.05 -1.70 31.03
CA SER A 81 -7.75 -2.33 32.16
C SER A 81 -9.10 -1.68 32.45
N GLY A 82 -9.97 -2.35 33.22
CA GLY A 82 -11.29 -1.81 33.62
C GLY A 82 -12.38 -1.92 32.55
N LEU A 83 -12.11 -2.61 31.44
CA LEU A 83 -13.03 -2.76 30.31
C LEU A 83 -13.85 -4.08 30.33
N SER A 84 -13.71 -4.91 31.37
CA SER A 84 -14.37 -6.24 31.45
C SER A 84 -15.90 -6.17 31.44
N ARG A 85 -16.48 -5.07 31.95
CA ARG A 85 -17.92 -4.77 31.90
C ARG A 85 -18.29 -3.77 30.80
N ALA A 86 -17.32 -3.34 29.99
CA ALA A 86 -17.58 -2.36 28.96
C ALA A 86 -18.37 -2.97 27.78
N PRO A 87 -19.33 -2.23 27.20
CA PRO A 87 -20.00 -2.63 25.98
C PRO A 87 -19.07 -2.46 24.77
N LYS A 88 -19.35 -3.19 23.69
CA LYS A 88 -18.61 -3.15 22.41
C LYS A 88 -18.22 -1.73 21.94
N PRO A 89 -19.12 -0.73 21.88
CA PRO A 89 -18.75 0.63 21.48
C PRO A 89 -17.68 1.28 22.38
N LYS A 90 -17.73 1.05 23.69
CA LYS A 90 -16.71 1.55 24.63
C LYS A 90 -15.36 0.88 24.45
N LEU A 91 -15.33 -0.40 24.07
CA LEU A 91 -14.08 -1.10 23.74
C LEU A 91 -13.45 -0.54 22.46
N ILE A 92 -14.27 -0.30 21.43
CA ILE A 92 -13.83 0.29 20.16
C ILE A 92 -13.25 1.69 20.38
N ASP A 93 -13.95 2.51 21.16
CA ASP A 93 -13.53 3.87 21.50
C ASP A 93 -12.19 3.90 22.24
N ALA A 94 -12.04 3.02 23.24
CA ALA A 94 -10.79 2.87 23.99
C ALA A 94 -9.64 2.39 23.09
N LEU A 95 -9.90 1.46 22.16
CA LEU A 95 -8.91 0.97 21.20
C LEU A 95 -8.54 2.01 20.12
N ARG A 96 -9.41 2.98 19.81
CA ARG A 96 -9.13 4.06 18.86
C ARG A 96 -8.41 5.25 19.50
N SER A 97 -8.63 5.46 20.80
CA SER A 97 -8.07 6.59 21.56
C SER A 97 -6.74 6.27 22.22
N HIS A 98 -6.24 5.03 22.04
CA HIS A 98 -4.96 4.55 22.53
C HIS A 98 -3.94 4.53 21.39
#